data_AF-A0A975BRL4-F1
#
_entry.id   AF-A0A975BRL4-F1
#
_cell.length_a   1.000
_cell.length_b   1.000
_cell.length_c   1.000
_cell.angle_alpha   90.00
_cell.angle_beta   90.00
_cell.angle_gamma   90.00
#
_symmetry.space_group_name_H-M   'P 1'
#
loop_
_entity.id
_entity.type
_entity.pdbx_description
1 polymer ?
#
loop_
_entity_poly.entity_id
_entity_poly.type
_entity_poly.pdbx_seq_one_letter_code
_entity_poly.pdbx_strand_id
1 'polypeptide(L)'
;MSTLLKIDEEAISADQFIKFLKFSNEFSELMKKLIRNKVTVHAAKKRGITVSTEEVQQMADDFRRCIGLHRAKETHEWIERIGITPEDFETFITEHVFKKKMIDTLTTEEAVAAYFNLNAPRFDTADIKHIVVEGREKAMEFIALLDEEPENFDEFAREYSLDDETKNTGGYIPEVRRGILPDEVEAKVFNASADDILGPFQVGEEELYEIIRVTAIHPARLDKSAREKISEAIYDEWLNERLKEHSVRF
;
A
#
# COMPACT_ATOMS: atom_id res chain seq x y z
N MET A 1 7.04 -16.90 -32.57
CA MET A 1 7.01 -16.00 -31.39
C MET A 1 5.76 -15.16 -31.50
N SER A 2 4.97 -15.04 -30.42
CA SER A 2 3.77 -14.19 -30.45
C SER A 2 4.19 -12.73 -30.50
N THR A 3 3.73 -11.99 -31.51
CA THR A 3 3.90 -10.53 -31.58
C THR A 3 2.92 -9.88 -30.62
N LEU A 4 3.42 -9.04 -29.71
CA LEU A 4 2.58 -8.31 -28.76
C LEU A 4 2.02 -7.02 -29.39
N LEU A 5 2.89 -6.25 -30.04
CA LEU A 5 2.52 -4.99 -30.69
C LEU A 5 3.48 -4.67 -31.84
N LYS A 6 3.08 -3.73 -32.69
CA LYS A 6 3.89 -3.24 -33.81
C LYS A 6 4.03 -1.72 -33.76
N ILE A 7 5.22 -1.24 -34.11
CA ILE A 7 5.52 0.17 -34.37
C ILE A 7 5.98 0.23 -35.83
N ASP A 8 5.17 0.80 -36.71
CA ASP A 8 5.34 0.73 -38.16
C ASP A 8 5.57 -0.73 -38.65
N GLU A 9 6.77 -1.05 -39.13
CA GLU A 9 7.15 -2.41 -39.56
C GLU A 9 7.83 -3.24 -38.47
N GLU A 10 8.21 -2.63 -37.34
CA GLU A 10 8.88 -3.32 -36.24
C GLU A 10 7.87 -4.04 -35.34
N ALA A 11 8.03 -5.35 -35.20
CA ALA A 11 7.24 -6.17 -34.30
C ALA A 11 7.96 -6.35 -32.96
N ILE A 12 7.31 -5.99 -31.86
CA ILE A 12 7.80 -6.27 -30.51
C ILE A 12 7.20 -7.60 -30.06
N SER A 13 8.09 -8.53 -29.73
CA SER A 13 7.76 -9.88 -29.24
C SER A 13 7.66 -9.94 -27.71
N ALA A 14 6.98 -10.96 -27.20
CA ALA A 14 6.93 -11.24 -25.77
C ALA A 14 8.32 -11.47 -25.14
N ASP A 15 9.24 -12.10 -25.89
CA ASP A 15 10.62 -12.30 -25.42
C ASP A 15 11.38 -10.98 -25.24
N GLN A 16 11.25 -10.06 -26.20
CA GLN A 16 11.82 -8.70 -26.09
C GLN A 16 11.22 -7.97 -24.89
N PHE A 17 9.91 -8.03 -24.69
CA PHE A 17 9.25 -7.39 -23.55
C PHE A 17 9.73 -7.97 -22.20
N ILE A 18 9.83 -9.30 -22.08
CA ILE A 18 10.36 -9.95 -20.87
C ILE A 18 11.80 -9.54 -20.61
N LYS A 19 12.65 -9.47 -21.65
CA LYS A 19 14.03 -9.00 -21.50
C LYS A 19 14.08 -7.55 -21.03
N PHE A 20 13.25 -6.67 -21.60
CA PHE A 20 13.12 -5.29 -21.15
C PHE A 20 12.77 -5.21 -19.66
N LEU A 21 11.73 -5.92 -19.22
CA LEU A 21 11.33 -5.95 -17.80
C LEU A 21 12.44 -6.46 -16.87
N LYS A 22 13.29 -7.38 -17.34
CA LYS A 22 14.44 -7.86 -16.56
C LYS A 22 15.51 -6.79 -16.43
N PHE A 23 15.83 -6.08 -17.51
CA PHE A 23 16.83 -5.00 -17.48
C PHE A 23 16.32 -3.75 -16.73
N SER A 24 15.01 -3.50 -16.70
CA SER A 24 14.41 -2.43 -15.90
C SER A 24 14.15 -2.79 -14.44
N ASN A 25 14.50 -4.02 -14.01
CA ASN A 25 14.26 -4.57 -12.67
C ASN A 25 12.75 -4.72 -12.29
N GLU A 26 11.82 -4.51 -13.23
CA GLU A 26 10.37 -4.66 -13.01
C GLU A 26 9.90 -6.12 -13.03
N PHE A 27 10.63 -7.00 -13.72
CA PHE A 27 10.27 -8.41 -13.87
C PHE A 27 10.11 -9.12 -12.52
N SER A 28 11.04 -8.87 -11.59
CA SER A 28 11.03 -9.52 -10.28
C SER A 28 9.76 -9.18 -9.49
N GLU A 29 9.37 -7.90 -9.48
CA GLU A 29 8.18 -7.43 -8.75
C GLU A 29 6.87 -7.97 -9.34
N LEU A 30 6.75 -7.99 -10.67
CA LEU A 30 5.58 -8.58 -11.34
C LEU A 30 5.50 -10.09 -11.10
N MET A 31 6.64 -10.79 -11.16
CA MET A 31 6.68 -12.21 -10.86
C MET A 31 6.35 -12.53 -9.41
N LYS A 32 6.86 -11.73 -8.44
CA LYS A 32 6.49 -11.88 -7.02
C LYS A 32 4.97 -11.77 -6.83
N LYS A 33 4.31 -10.79 -7.48
CA LYS A 33 2.84 -10.64 -7.43
C LYS A 33 2.13 -11.88 -7.98
N LEU A 34 2.57 -12.41 -9.13
CA LEU A 34 2.00 -13.62 -9.71
C LEU A 34 2.18 -14.85 -8.81
N ILE A 35 3.39 -15.07 -8.31
CA ILE A 35 3.73 -16.20 -7.44
C ILE A 35 2.91 -16.15 -6.15
N ARG A 36 2.82 -14.97 -5.51
CA ARG A 36 1.97 -14.73 -4.34
C ARG A 36 0.53 -15.19 -4.59
N ASN A 37 -0.06 -14.80 -5.72
CA ASN A 37 -1.40 -15.25 -6.09
C ASN A 37 -1.47 -16.77 -6.27
N LYS A 38 -0.52 -17.36 -7.02
CA LYS A 38 -0.51 -18.81 -7.27
C LYS A 38 -0.36 -19.61 -5.99
N VAL A 39 0.52 -19.23 -5.07
CA VAL A 39 0.70 -19.91 -3.78
C VAL A 39 -0.59 -19.86 -2.96
N THR A 40 -1.26 -18.71 -2.91
CA THR A 40 -2.55 -18.58 -2.23
C THR A 40 -3.63 -19.48 -2.83
N VAL A 41 -3.77 -19.51 -4.15
CA VAL A 41 -4.75 -20.37 -4.84
C VAL A 41 -4.44 -21.86 -4.62
N HIS A 42 -3.16 -22.27 -4.68
CA HIS A 42 -2.77 -23.65 -4.41
C HIS A 42 -3.08 -24.05 -2.97
N ALA A 43 -2.81 -23.16 -2.00
CA ALA A 43 -3.14 -23.41 -0.60
C ALA A 43 -4.65 -23.51 -0.38
N ALA A 44 -5.44 -22.65 -1.02
CA ALA A 44 -6.90 -22.70 -0.97
C ALA A 44 -7.43 -24.05 -1.45
N LYS A 45 -6.99 -24.49 -2.63
CA LYS A 45 -7.35 -25.79 -3.21
C LYS A 45 -6.92 -26.96 -2.32
N LYS A 46 -5.70 -26.91 -1.78
CA LYS A 46 -5.18 -27.95 -0.86
C LYS A 46 -5.99 -28.06 0.44
N ARG A 47 -6.56 -26.95 0.91
CA ARG A 47 -7.48 -26.90 2.06
C ARG A 47 -8.91 -27.35 1.72
N GLY A 48 -9.19 -27.69 0.47
CA GLY A 48 -10.53 -28.09 0.04
C GLY A 48 -11.50 -26.93 -0.08
N ILE A 49 -11.02 -25.68 -0.17
CA ILE A 49 -11.88 -24.54 -0.52
C ILE A 49 -12.45 -24.82 -1.91
N THR A 50 -13.77 -24.74 -2.04
CA THR A 50 -14.48 -24.84 -3.32
C THR A 50 -14.94 -23.47 -3.77
N VAL A 51 -15.11 -23.31 -5.07
CA VAL A 51 -15.64 -22.09 -5.70
C VAL A 51 -16.86 -22.49 -6.52
N SER A 52 -18.00 -21.82 -6.31
CA SER A 52 -19.20 -22.04 -7.11
C SER A 52 -19.25 -21.10 -8.32
N THR A 53 -20.04 -21.47 -9.34
CA THR A 53 -20.25 -20.64 -10.53
C THR A 53 -20.88 -19.30 -10.17
N GLU A 54 -21.76 -19.26 -9.17
CA GLU A 54 -22.40 -18.03 -8.67
C GLU A 54 -21.38 -17.07 -8.06
N GLU A 55 -20.41 -17.58 -7.29
CA GLU A 55 -19.34 -16.76 -6.72
C GLU A 55 -18.43 -16.17 -7.80
N VAL A 56 -18.13 -16.95 -8.86
CA VAL A 56 -17.37 -16.49 -10.03
C VAL A 56 -18.15 -15.42 -10.78
N GLN A 57 -19.44 -15.63 -11.02
CA GLN A 57 -20.28 -14.65 -11.71
C GLN A 57 -20.36 -13.33 -10.94
N GLN A 58 -20.59 -13.39 -9.63
CA GLN A 58 -20.64 -12.19 -8.79
C GLN A 58 -19.30 -11.43 -8.82
N MET A 59 -18.17 -12.13 -8.71
CA MET A 59 -16.85 -11.51 -8.79
C MET A 59 -16.58 -10.89 -10.17
N ALA A 60 -17.02 -11.56 -11.25
CA ALA A 60 -16.91 -11.03 -12.60
C ALA A 60 -17.73 -9.74 -12.78
N ASP A 61 -18.93 -9.68 -12.20
CA ASP A 61 -19.80 -8.51 -12.28
C ASP A 61 -19.27 -7.33 -11.47
N ASP A 62 -18.70 -7.60 -10.29
CA ASP A 62 -18.03 -6.57 -9.49
C ASP A 62 -16.77 -6.05 -10.18
N PHE A 63 -15.95 -6.94 -10.77
CA PHE A 63 -14.80 -6.54 -11.59
C PHE A 63 -15.21 -5.64 -12.75
N ARG A 64 -16.21 -6.05 -13.53
CA ARG A 64 -16.76 -5.27 -14.65
C ARG A 64 -17.24 -3.90 -14.19
N ARG A 65 -17.96 -3.82 -13.06
CA ARG A 65 -18.43 -2.55 -12.49
C ARG A 65 -17.27 -1.62 -12.12
N CYS A 66 -16.20 -2.15 -11.52
CA CYS A 66 -15.02 -1.37 -11.14
C CYS A 66 -14.31 -0.72 -12.34
N ILE A 67 -14.33 -1.36 -13.51
CA ILE A 67 -13.69 -0.84 -14.73
C ILE A 67 -14.69 -0.27 -15.74
N GLY A 68 -15.94 0.01 -15.31
CA GLY A 68 -16.95 0.69 -16.13
C GLY A 68 -17.53 -0.13 -17.28
N LEU A 69 -17.44 -1.46 -17.22
CA LEU A 69 -18.03 -2.36 -18.21
C LEU A 69 -19.45 -2.75 -17.77
N HIS A 70 -20.44 -2.00 -18.20
CA HIS A 70 -21.83 -2.20 -17.77
C HIS A 70 -22.64 -3.07 -18.75
N ARG A 71 -22.12 -3.31 -19.95
CA ARG A 71 -22.79 -4.10 -21.00
C ARG A 71 -21.92 -5.25 -21.47
N ALA A 72 -22.58 -6.33 -21.91
CA ALA A 72 -21.89 -7.51 -22.46
C ALA A 72 -20.99 -7.16 -23.66
N LYS A 73 -21.46 -6.26 -24.54
CA LYS A 73 -20.68 -5.75 -25.68
C LYS A 73 -19.38 -5.08 -25.24
N GLU A 74 -19.42 -4.22 -24.22
CA GLU A 74 -18.24 -3.53 -23.69
C GLU A 74 -17.24 -4.53 -23.10
N THR A 75 -17.73 -5.59 -22.45
CA THR A 75 -16.87 -6.67 -21.93
C THR A 75 -16.17 -7.41 -23.07
N HIS A 76 -16.89 -7.75 -24.13
CA HIS A 76 -16.32 -8.44 -25.29
C HIS A 76 -15.26 -7.59 -25.99
N GLU A 77 -15.57 -6.32 -26.29
CA GLU A 77 -14.63 -5.38 -26.88
C GLU A 77 -13.39 -5.17 -25.99
N TRP A 78 -13.57 -5.16 -24.67
CA TRP A 78 -12.46 -5.06 -23.72
C TRP A 78 -11.55 -6.30 -23.76
N ILE A 79 -12.13 -7.51 -23.73
CA ILE A 79 -11.41 -8.80 -23.81
C ILE A 79 -10.58 -8.86 -25.10
N GLU A 80 -11.19 -8.54 -26.24
CA GLU A 80 -10.50 -8.49 -27.54
C GLU A 80 -9.36 -7.47 -27.54
N ARG A 81 -9.62 -6.26 -27.02
CA ARG A 81 -8.63 -5.19 -26.99
C ARG A 81 -7.39 -5.53 -26.17
N ILE A 82 -7.55 -6.23 -25.05
CA ILE A 82 -6.42 -6.65 -24.21
C ILE A 82 -5.81 -8.00 -24.63
N GLY A 83 -6.38 -8.64 -25.66
CA GLY A 83 -5.84 -9.85 -26.27
C GLY A 83 -5.93 -11.11 -25.41
N ILE A 84 -6.97 -11.24 -24.59
CA ILE A 84 -7.24 -12.45 -23.79
C ILE A 84 -8.49 -13.17 -24.30
N THR A 85 -8.69 -14.43 -23.90
CA THR A 85 -9.94 -15.14 -24.19
C THR A 85 -10.95 -15.03 -23.05
N PRO A 86 -12.24 -15.36 -23.29
CA PRO A 86 -13.22 -15.49 -22.20
C PRO A 86 -12.80 -16.50 -21.13
N GLU A 87 -12.13 -17.59 -21.50
CA GLU A 87 -11.63 -18.62 -20.59
C GLU A 87 -10.46 -18.11 -19.73
N ASP A 88 -9.57 -17.28 -20.30
CA ASP A 88 -8.52 -16.60 -19.54
C ASP A 88 -9.15 -15.68 -18.47
N PHE A 89 -10.18 -14.93 -18.86
CA PHE A 89 -10.91 -14.06 -17.95
C PHE A 89 -11.62 -14.86 -16.85
N GLU A 90 -12.32 -15.95 -17.19
CA GLU A 90 -12.97 -16.82 -16.22
C GLU A 90 -11.96 -17.43 -15.24
N THR A 91 -10.81 -17.88 -15.75
CA THR A 91 -9.72 -18.40 -14.91
C THR A 91 -9.20 -17.32 -13.96
N PHE A 92 -8.96 -16.12 -14.45
CA PHE A 92 -8.52 -14.98 -13.66
C PHE A 92 -9.51 -14.64 -12.54
N ILE A 93 -10.80 -14.57 -12.84
CA ILE A 93 -11.85 -14.30 -11.86
C ILE A 93 -11.94 -15.44 -10.83
N THR A 94 -11.91 -16.69 -11.29
CA THR A 94 -11.95 -17.86 -10.40
C THR A 94 -10.78 -17.85 -9.40
N GLU A 95 -9.57 -17.51 -9.85
CA GLU A 95 -8.40 -17.36 -8.98
C GLU A 95 -8.59 -16.23 -7.94
N HIS A 96 -9.26 -15.13 -8.31
CA HIS A 96 -9.62 -14.06 -7.37
C HIS A 96 -10.61 -14.55 -6.31
N VAL A 97 -11.59 -15.37 -6.67
CA VAL A 97 -12.52 -15.96 -5.70
C VAL A 97 -11.78 -16.90 -4.73
N PHE A 98 -10.91 -17.77 -5.24
CA PHE A 98 -10.07 -18.63 -4.38
C PHE A 98 -9.23 -17.79 -3.41
N LYS A 99 -8.57 -16.74 -3.90
CA LYS A 99 -7.75 -15.85 -3.07
C LYS A 99 -8.60 -15.17 -1.99
N LYS A 100 -9.75 -14.62 -2.35
CA LYS A 100 -10.68 -13.98 -1.41
C LYS A 100 -11.12 -14.95 -0.32
N LYS A 101 -11.64 -16.12 -0.69
CA LYS A 101 -12.08 -17.13 0.28
C LYS A 101 -10.94 -17.59 1.18
N MET A 102 -9.74 -17.74 0.63
CA MET A 102 -8.56 -18.09 1.42
C MET A 102 -8.24 -17.01 2.46
N ILE A 103 -8.25 -15.73 2.08
CA ILE A 103 -8.09 -14.61 3.02
C ILE A 103 -9.17 -14.67 4.10
N ASP A 104 -10.43 -14.83 3.73
CA ASP A 104 -11.55 -14.91 4.67
C ASP A 104 -11.36 -16.06 5.71
N THR A 105 -10.76 -17.18 5.30
CA THR A 105 -10.44 -18.27 6.26
C THR A 105 -9.30 -17.95 7.23
N LEU A 106 -8.43 -16.99 6.88
CA LEU A 106 -7.31 -16.55 7.72
C LEU A 106 -7.72 -15.39 8.64
N THR A 107 -8.71 -14.60 8.24
CA THR A 107 -9.07 -13.33 8.88
C THR A 107 -10.45 -13.40 9.55
N THR A 108 -10.71 -14.49 10.29
CA THR A 108 -11.91 -14.60 11.12
C THR A 108 -11.95 -13.49 12.19
N GLU A 109 -13.12 -13.21 12.75
CA GLU A 109 -13.27 -12.22 13.84
C GLU A 109 -12.29 -12.51 14.98
N GLU A 110 -12.15 -13.78 15.35
CA GLU A 110 -11.26 -14.22 16.43
C GLU A 110 -9.79 -14.03 16.05
N ALA A 111 -9.40 -14.36 14.82
CA ALA A 111 -8.03 -14.18 14.34
C ALA A 111 -7.63 -12.70 14.31
N VAL A 112 -8.53 -11.85 13.80
CA VAL A 112 -8.35 -10.39 13.76
C VAL A 112 -8.27 -9.82 15.18
N ALA A 113 -9.18 -10.19 16.08
CA ALA A 113 -9.17 -9.71 17.46
C ALA A 113 -7.91 -10.17 18.23
N ALA A 114 -7.50 -11.42 18.04
CA ALA A 114 -6.27 -11.95 18.65
C ALA A 114 -5.02 -11.21 18.13
N TYR A 115 -4.94 -11.00 16.82
CA TYR A 115 -3.84 -10.25 16.21
C TYR A 115 -3.81 -8.81 16.72
N PHE A 116 -4.97 -8.16 16.78
CA PHE A 116 -5.10 -6.80 17.31
C PHE A 116 -4.61 -6.71 18.75
N ASN A 117 -5.05 -7.61 19.65
CA ASN A 117 -4.64 -7.56 21.05
C ASN A 117 -3.12 -7.74 21.25
N LEU A 118 -2.46 -8.52 20.37
CA LEU A 118 -1.01 -8.74 20.42
C LEU A 118 -0.21 -7.60 19.76
N ASN A 119 -0.83 -6.85 18.85
CA ASN A 119 -0.14 -5.88 17.99
C ASN A 119 -0.76 -4.48 18.04
N ALA A 120 -1.66 -4.18 18.97
CA ALA A 120 -2.45 -2.94 18.99
C ALA A 120 -1.60 -1.67 18.81
N PRO A 121 -0.44 -1.50 19.50
CA PRO A 121 0.39 -0.31 19.32
C PRO A 121 0.96 -0.13 17.91
N ARG A 122 0.97 -1.18 17.08
CA ARG A 122 1.39 -1.10 15.67
C ARG A 122 0.35 -0.40 14.79
N PHE A 123 -0.87 -0.29 15.27
CA PHE A 123 -2.01 0.30 14.57
C PHE A 123 -2.42 1.66 15.14
N ASP A 124 -1.65 2.18 16.10
CA ASP A 124 -1.83 3.55 16.56
C ASP A 124 -1.62 4.51 15.38
N THR A 125 -2.34 5.62 15.41
CA THR A 125 -2.16 6.70 14.44
C THR A 125 -1.73 7.97 15.15
N ALA A 126 -1.03 8.84 14.44
CA ALA A 126 -0.63 10.15 14.91
C ALA A 126 -1.25 11.21 14.01
N ASP A 127 -1.78 12.26 14.60
CA ASP A 127 -1.98 13.51 13.90
C ASP A 127 -0.72 14.35 14.11
N ILE A 128 -0.14 14.85 13.02
CA ILE A 128 1.07 15.66 13.07
C ILE A 128 0.89 16.95 12.28
N LYS A 129 1.74 17.91 12.57
CA LYS A 129 2.04 19.03 11.67
C LYS A 129 3.50 18.97 11.29
N HIS A 130 3.84 19.37 10.08
CA HIS A 130 5.23 19.44 9.67
C HIS A 130 5.59 20.72 8.90
N ILE A 131 6.87 21.07 8.95
CA ILE A 131 7.48 22.18 8.21
C ILE A 131 8.72 21.63 7.53
N VAL A 132 8.82 21.79 6.21
CA VAL A 132 10.01 21.41 5.44
C VAL A 132 10.75 22.67 5.02
N VAL A 133 12.03 22.78 5.35
CA VAL A 133 12.87 23.94 4.99
C VAL A 133 14.21 23.50 4.42
N GLU A 134 14.82 24.37 3.62
CA GLU A 134 16.19 24.21 3.16
C GLU A 134 17.17 24.67 4.25
N GLY A 135 18.14 23.82 4.56
CA GLY A 135 19.25 24.08 5.48
C GLY A 135 18.95 23.73 6.94
N ARG A 136 19.91 23.04 7.56
CA ARG A 136 19.81 22.60 8.97
C ARG A 136 19.74 23.76 9.94
N GLU A 137 20.50 24.82 9.69
CA GLU A 137 20.58 25.99 10.57
C GLU A 137 19.23 26.69 10.70
N LYS A 138 18.55 26.89 9.57
CA LYS A 138 17.20 27.47 9.53
C LYS A 138 16.19 26.59 10.27
N ALA A 139 16.28 25.26 10.10
CA ALA A 139 15.41 24.35 10.81
C ALA A 139 15.63 24.39 12.34
N MET A 140 16.88 24.49 12.78
CA MET A 140 17.21 24.64 14.21
C MET A 140 16.74 25.98 14.79
N GLU A 141 16.86 27.07 14.02
CA GLU A 141 16.31 28.38 14.41
C GLU A 141 14.80 28.29 14.61
N PHE A 142 14.08 27.65 13.68
CA PHE A 142 12.64 27.48 13.79
C PHE A 142 12.23 26.63 14.99
N ILE A 143 12.96 25.55 15.28
CA ILE A 143 12.69 24.75 16.49
C ILE A 143 12.84 25.61 17.74
N ALA A 144 13.93 26.39 17.85
CA ALA A 144 14.14 27.25 19.01
C ALA A 144 13.01 28.29 19.19
N LEU A 145 12.52 28.87 18.09
CA LEU A 145 11.38 29.81 18.12
C LEU A 145 10.07 29.12 18.49
N LEU A 146 9.83 27.92 17.94
CA LEU A 146 8.60 27.16 18.18
C LEU A 146 8.56 26.49 19.55
N ASP A 147 9.71 26.21 20.17
CA ASP A 147 9.80 25.77 21.55
C ASP A 147 9.35 26.87 22.54
N GLU A 148 9.56 28.14 22.19
CA GLU A 148 9.09 29.29 22.96
C GLU A 148 7.62 29.65 22.66
N GLU A 149 7.23 29.62 21.38
CA GLU A 149 5.89 30.01 20.89
C GLU A 149 5.29 28.95 19.94
N PRO A 150 4.86 27.78 20.46
CA PRO A 150 4.42 26.65 19.64
C PRO A 150 3.15 26.96 18.82
N GLU A 151 2.33 27.92 19.23
CA GLU A 151 1.15 28.38 18.49
C GLU A 151 1.48 28.92 17.09
N ASN A 152 2.72 29.36 16.85
CA ASN A 152 3.15 29.92 15.57
C ASN A 152 3.42 28.85 14.50
N PHE A 153 3.35 27.57 14.84
CA PHE A 153 3.66 26.48 13.92
C PHE A 153 2.90 26.57 12.59
N ASP A 154 1.60 26.90 12.65
CA ASP A 154 0.75 26.97 11.46
C ASP A 154 1.11 28.14 10.55
N GLU A 155 1.56 29.24 11.14
CA GLU A 155 2.06 30.41 10.41
C GLU A 155 3.39 30.07 9.74
N PHE A 156 4.32 29.46 10.49
CA PHE A 156 5.62 29.06 9.97
C PHE A 156 5.48 28.05 8.83
N ALA A 157 4.55 27.09 8.97
CA ALA A 157 4.24 26.15 7.90
C ALA A 157 3.71 26.86 6.65
N ARG A 158 2.79 27.82 6.78
CA ARG A 158 2.25 28.56 5.63
C ARG A 158 3.31 29.42 4.93
N GLU A 159 4.12 30.13 5.71
CA GLU A 159 5.07 31.10 5.18
C GLU A 159 6.35 30.47 4.65
N TYR A 160 6.88 29.46 5.35
CA TYR A 160 8.25 28.98 5.13
C TYR A 160 8.34 27.54 4.66
N SER A 161 7.29 26.72 4.82
CA SER A 161 7.35 25.33 4.38
C SER A 161 7.46 25.25 2.85
N LEU A 162 8.37 24.38 2.41
CA LEU A 162 8.58 23.98 1.03
C LEU A 162 7.62 22.87 0.60
N ASP A 163 6.85 22.29 1.52
CA ASP A 163 5.78 21.36 1.16
C ASP A 163 4.49 22.09 0.75
N ASP A 164 4.27 22.17 -0.56
CA ASP A 164 3.09 22.83 -1.13
C ASP A 164 1.78 22.09 -0.85
N GLU A 165 1.81 20.79 -0.54
CA GLU A 165 0.60 20.00 -0.28
C GLU A 165 -0.02 20.38 1.06
N THR A 166 0.79 20.57 2.10
CA THR A 166 0.32 20.79 3.48
C THR A 166 0.51 22.21 3.98
N LYS A 167 1.36 23.06 3.36
CA LYS A 167 1.61 24.44 3.87
C LYS A 167 0.32 25.23 4.10
N ASN A 168 -0.65 25.13 3.19
CA ASN A 168 -1.91 25.87 3.27
C ASN A 168 -2.83 25.37 4.40
N THR A 169 -2.66 24.14 4.86
CA THR A 169 -3.36 23.55 6.01
C THR A 169 -2.54 23.65 7.30
N GLY A 170 -1.50 24.50 7.33
CA GLY A 170 -0.63 24.66 8.50
C GLY A 170 0.27 23.44 8.75
N GLY A 171 0.62 22.72 7.68
CA GLY A 171 1.44 21.51 7.76
C GLY A 171 0.70 20.27 8.25
N TYR A 172 -0.63 20.31 8.38
CA TYR A 172 -1.39 19.26 9.05
C TYR A 172 -1.51 17.97 8.22
N ILE A 173 -1.15 16.84 8.83
CA ILE A 173 -1.27 15.50 8.29
C ILE A 173 -2.01 14.62 9.31
N PRO A 174 -3.27 14.21 9.02
CA PRO A 174 -4.04 13.36 9.91
C PRO A 174 -3.68 11.88 9.74
N GLU A 175 -3.95 11.09 10.78
CA GLU A 175 -3.93 9.63 10.75
C GLU A 175 -2.64 9.00 10.22
N VAL A 176 -1.48 9.61 10.47
CA VAL A 176 -0.16 9.05 10.12
C VAL A 176 0.03 7.72 10.85
N ARG A 177 0.30 6.66 10.09
CA ARG A 177 0.47 5.30 10.62
C ARG A 177 1.93 4.92 10.69
N ARG A 178 2.22 3.92 11.52
CA ARG A 178 3.50 3.23 11.48
C ARG A 178 3.75 2.57 10.12
N GLY A 179 4.99 2.59 9.66
CA GLY A 179 5.46 2.17 8.34
C GLY A 179 5.40 3.26 7.26
N ILE A 180 4.86 4.44 7.57
CA ILE A 180 4.82 5.58 6.63
C ILE A 180 6.06 6.46 6.75
N LEU A 181 6.49 6.74 7.99
CA LEU A 181 7.67 7.56 8.28
C LEU A 181 8.93 6.70 8.31
N PRO A 182 10.13 7.27 8.06
CA PRO A 182 11.39 6.58 8.31
C PRO A 182 11.49 6.10 9.77
N ASP A 183 12.06 4.91 9.99
CA ASP A 183 12.09 4.24 11.30
C ASP A 183 12.55 5.15 12.46
N GLU A 184 13.56 5.98 12.24
CA GLU A 184 14.07 6.91 13.27
C GLU A 184 13.06 8.00 13.64
N VAL A 185 12.36 8.54 12.64
CA VAL A 185 11.36 9.61 12.82
C VAL A 185 10.11 9.01 13.46
N GLU A 186 9.65 7.86 12.96
CA GLU A 186 8.49 7.16 13.49
C GLU A 186 8.63 6.87 14.99
N ALA A 187 9.77 6.31 15.39
CA ALA A 187 10.02 5.98 16.79
C ALA A 187 9.95 7.23 17.69
N LYS A 188 10.38 8.39 17.20
CA LYS A 188 10.28 9.65 17.94
C LYS A 188 8.84 10.15 18.01
N VAL A 189 8.13 10.19 16.87
CA VAL A 189 6.74 10.66 16.77
C VAL A 189 5.82 9.89 17.72
N PHE A 190 5.84 8.55 17.68
CA PHE A 190 4.92 7.76 18.49
C PHE A 190 5.33 7.62 19.97
N ASN A 191 6.51 8.09 20.36
CA ASN A 191 6.91 8.19 21.77
C ASN A 191 6.74 9.62 22.32
N ALA A 192 6.36 10.57 21.48
CA ALA A 192 6.19 11.96 21.86
C ALA A 192 4.84 12.20 22.57
N SER A 193 4.79 13.28 23.33
CA SER A 193 3.55 13.82 23.90
C SER A 193 2.88 14.75 22.89
N ALA A 194 1.60 15.05 23.13
CA ALA A 194 0.93 16.10 22.38
C ALA A 194 1.69 17.43 22.56
N ASP A 195 1.83 18.15 21.46
CA ASP A 195 2.56 19.40 21.27
C ASP A 195 4.10 19.33 21.29
N ASP A 196 4.69 18.13 21.42
CA ASP A 196 6.13 17.98 21.27
C ASP A 196 6.59 18.36 19.86
N ILE A 197 7.65 19.16 19.78
CA ILE A 197 8.36 19.51 18.55
C ILE A 197 9.58 18.60 18.41
N LEU A 198 9.70 17.98 17.25
CA LEU A 198 10.69 16.97 16.93
C LEU A 198 11.48 17.39 15.69
N GLY A 199 12.75 17.01 15.66
CA GLY A 199 13.64 17.24 14.52
C GLY A 199 14.86 18.07 14.90
N PRO A 200 15.55 18.68 13.91
CA PRO A 200 15.23 18.60 12.49
C PRO A 200 15.67 17.25 11.90
N PHE A 201 14.81 16.65 11.09
CA PHE A 201 15.06 15.38 10.39
C PHE A 201 15.44 15.66 8.94
N GLN A 202 16.51 15.03 8.44
CA GLN A 202 16.88 15.20 7.03
C GLN A 202 15.90 14.44 6.13
N VAL A 203 15.43 15.07 5.05
CA VAL A 203 14.51 14.49 4.07
C VAL A 203 15.26 14.26 2.75
N GLY A 204 15.37 13.00 2.33
CA GLY A 204 16.07 12.63 1.11
C GLY A 204 17.58 12.87 1.18
N GLU A 205 18.21 13.07 0.02
CA GLU A 205 19.66 13.33 -0.09
C GLU A 205 19.99 14.83 -0.22
N GLU A 206 18.97 15.69 -0.31
CA GLU A 206 19.12 17.14 -0.40
C GLU A 206 19.32 17.76 1.00
N GLU A 207 19.69 19.04 1.05
CA GLU A 207 19.78 19.83 2.29
C GLU A 207 18.39 20.28 2.77
N LEU A 208 17.42 19.35 2.77
CA LEU A 208 16.06 19.58 3.23
C LEU A 208 15.86 18.96 4.61
N TYR A 209 15.21 19.73 5.48
CA TYR A 209 14.98 19.34 6.85
C TYR A 209 13.52 19.53 7.24
N GLU A 210 13.00 18.53 7.92
CA GLU A 210 11.63 18.47 8.42
C GLU A 210 11.61 18.67 9.94
N ILE A 211 10.71 19.55 10.37
CA ILE A 211 10.33 19.76 11.77
C ILE A 211 8.93 19.22 11.92
N ILE A 212 8.70 18.39 12.94
CA ILE A 212 7.40 17.77 13.17
C ILE A 212 6.87 18.21 14.53
N ARG A 213 5.62 18.64 14.59
CA ARG A 213 4.87 18.78 15.84
C ARG A 213 3.84 17.66 15.93
N VAL A 214 3.87 16.88 17.01
CA VAL A 214 2.88 15.84 17.25
C VAL A 214 1.66 16.48 17.88
N THR A 215 0.51 16.49 17.22
CA THR A 215 -0.71 17.12 17.76
C THR A 215 -1.56 16.14 18.56
N ALA A 216 -1.58 14.87 18.16
CA ALA A 216 -2.24 13.81 18.91
C ALA A 216 -1.67 12.43 18.57
N ILE A 217 -1.65 11.54 19.55
CA ILE A 217 -1.50 10.10 19.33
C ILE A 217 -2.84 9.44 19.65
N HIS A 218 -3.37 8.69 18.70
CA HIS A 218 -4.63 7.97 18.80
C HIS A 218 -4.34 6.48 18.97
N PRO A 219 -4.62 5.92 20.16
CA PRO A 219 -4.54 4.48 20.35
C PRO A 219 -5.46 3.76 19.35
N ALA A 220 -4.94 2.68 18.78
CA ALA A 220 -5.66 1.89 17.81
C ALA A 220 -7.02 1.44 18.37
N ARG A 221 -8.03 1.46 17.50
CA ARG A 221 -9.35 0.86 17.79
C ARG A 221 -9.64 -0.16 16.72
N LEU A 222 -10.30 -1.25 17.11
CA LEU A 222 -10.73 -2.26 16.15
C LEU A 222 -11.98 -1.80 15.39
N ASP A 223 -11.79 -0.84 14.51
CA ASP A 223 -12.80 -0.37 13.55
C ASP A 223 -12.64 -1.05 12.19
N LYS A 224 -13.42 -0.61 11.21
CA LYS A 224 -13.39 -1.17 9.86
C LYS A 224 -12.04 -0.97 9.16
N SER A 225 -11.40 0.20 9.30
CA SER A 225 -10.11 0.49 8.65
C SER A 225 -9.00 -0.34 9.28
N ALA A 226 -8.97 -0.41 10.61
CA ALA A 226 -8.03 -1.25 11.35
C ALA A 226 -8.21 -2.72 10.98
N ARG A 227 -9.45 -3.22 10.90
CA ARG A 227 -9.73 -4.59 10.47
C ARG A 227 -9.15 -4.92 9.10
N GLU A 228 -9.35 -4.04 8.11
CA GLU A 228 -8.82 -4.24 6.75
C GLU A 228 -7.29 -4.34 6.77
N LYS A 229 -6.62 -3.48 7.55
CA LYS A 229 -5.16 -3.49 7.69
C LYS A 229 -4.63 -4.70 8.46
N ILE A 230 -5.30 -5.11 9.52
CA ILE A 230 -4.97 -6.33 10.27
C ILE A 230 -5.15 -7.56 9.37
N SER A 231 -6.21 -7.60 8.57
CA SER A 231 -6.46 -8.68 7.62
C SER A 231 -5.35 -8.78 6.57
N GLU A 232 -4.89 -7.63 6.05
CA GLU A 232 -3.74 -7.54 5.14
C GLU A 232 -2.46 -8.05 5.82
N ALA A 233 -2.18 -7.63 7.05
CA ALA A 233 -1.00 -8.07 7.80
C ALA A 233 -1.01 -9.58 8.09
N ILE A 234 -2.13 -10.14 8.56
CA ILE A 234 -2.30 -11.58 8.80
C ILE A 234 -2.04 -12.36 7.51
N TYR A 235 -2.63 -11.91 6.39
CA TYR A 235 -2.43 -12.54 5.09
C TYR A 235 -0.97 -12.48 4.64
N ASP A 236 -0.31 -11.34 4.80
CA ASP A 236 1.07 -11.15 4.39
C ASP A 236 2.04 -12.00 5.20
N GLU A 237 1.88 -12.06 6.52
CA GLU A 237 2.66 -12.93 7.39
C GLU A 237 2.48 -14.40 6.99
N TRP A 238 1.23 -14.85 6.86
CA TRP A 238 0.91 -16.22 6.43
C TRP A 238 1.54 -16.55 5.06
N LEU A 239 1.45 -15.64 4.10
CA LEU A 239 1.97 -15.88 2.75
C LEU A 239 3.50 -15.89 2.73
N ASN A 240 4.15 -15.01 3.50
CA ASN A 240 5.60 -14.97 3.61
C ASN A 240 6.17 -16.26 4.21
N GLU A 241 5.48 -16.86 5.19
CA GLU A 241 5.84 -18.20 5.68
C GLU A 241 5.76 -19.26 4.58
N ARG A 242 4.66 -19.26 3.80
CA ARG A 242 4.49 -20.21 2.68
C ARG A 242 5.50 -20.00 1.57
N LEU A 243 5.88 -18.77 1.28
CA LEU A 243 6.90 -18.48 0.27
C LEU A 243 8.29 -18.97 0.69
N LYS A 244 8.61 -19.04 1.99
CA LYS A 244 9.85 -19.65 2.47
C LYS A 244 9.86 -21.17 2.25
N GLU A 245 8.71 -21.83 2.37
CA GLU A 245 8.56 -23.27 2.14
C GLU A 245 8.67 -23.66 0.66
N HIS A 246 8.36 -22.73 -0.25
CA HIS A 246 8.43 -22.94 -1.69
C HIS A 246 9.69 -22.28 -2.22
N SER A 247 10.74 -23.05 -2.54
CA SER A 247 11.95 -22.50 -3.13
C SER A 247 11.65 -21.92 -4.52
N VAL A 248 11.28 -20.64 -4.59
CA VAL A 248 11.12 -19.89 -5.83
C VAL A 248 12.53 -19.59 -6.32
N ARG A 249 13.03 -20.40 -7.26
CA ARG A 249 14.27 -20.12 -7.98
C ARG A 249 13.92 -19.35 -9.25
N PHE A 250 14.53 -18.18 -9.43
CA PHE A 250 14.47 -17.38 -10.65
C PHE A 250 15.59 -17.76 -11.61
#